data_AF-A0A7S3NDG7-F1
#
_entry.id   AF-A0A7S3NDG7-F1
#
_cell.length_a   1.000
_cell.length_b   1.000
_cell.length_c   1.000
_cell.angle_alpha   90.00
_cell.angle_beta   90.00
_cell.angle_gamma   90.00
#
_symmetry.space_group_name_H-M   'P 1'
#
loop_
_entity.id
_entity.type
_entity.pdbx_description
1 polymer ?
#
loop_
_entity_poly.entity_id
_entity_poly.type
_entity_poly.pdbx_seq_one_letter_code
_entity_poly.pdbx_strand_id
1 'polypeptide(L)'
;KKESDALLSFFDKNGDGHVDFDEFLVGIRGELNDKRREIVLRAYDKFDKDGSGEITIEDLQGVYSVDMHPKFQNGEMTEEEIFEEFLTNFGDKNKDGVITKDEWLEYYSAISSNIDNDEHFVLLMKTAWKLD
;
A
#
# COMPACT_ATOMS: atom_id res chain seq x y z
N LYS A 1 19.04 4.88 30.49
CA LYS A 1 19.80 4.21 29.40
C LYS A 1 18.96 3.14 28.72
N LYS A 2 18.47 2.11 29.43
CA LYS A 2 17.61 1.05 28.85
C LYS A 2 16.37 1.52 28.06
N GLU A 3 15.70 2.59 28.50
CA GLU A 3 14.50 3.10 27.80
C GLU A 3 14.83 3.76 26.46
N SER A 4 15.99 4.42 26.36
CA SER A 4 16.43 5.04 25.10
C SER A 4 16.86 3.98 24.09
N ASP A 5 17.52 2.91 24.56
CA ASP A 5 17.93 1.79 23.72
C ASP A 5 16.72 1.00 23.21
N ALA A 6 15.68 0.83 24.04
CA ALA A 6 14.43 0.17 23.66
C ALA A 6 13.62 0.98 22.64
N LEU A 7 13.58 2.31 22.78
CA LEU A 7 12.95 3.19 21.80
C LEU A 7 13.74 3.15 20.48
N LEU A 8 15.06 3.25 20.53
CA LEU A 8 15.90 3.10 19.34
C LEU A 8 15.60 1.79 18.60
N SER A 9 15.62 0.64 19.27
CA SER A 9 15.29 -0.64 18.64
C SER A 9 13.84 -0.76 18.14
N PHE A 10 12.93 0.08 18.61
CA PHE A 10 11.54 0.10 18.13
C PHE A 10 11.41 0.88 16.81
N PHE A 11 12.16 1.98 16.68
CA PHE A 11 12.10 2.91 15.57
C PHE A 11 13.13 2.61 14.45
N ASP A 12 14.34 2.19 14.82
CA ASP A 12 15.44 1.82 13.91
C ASP A 12 15.10 0.49 13.22
N LYS A 13 14.47 0.60 12.04
CA LYS A 13 14.04 -0.57 11.24
C LYS A 13 15.17 -1.08 10.36
N ASN A 14 16.06 -0.19 9.93
CA ASN A 14 17.17 -0.52 9.06
C ASN A 14 18.40 -1.06 9.84
N GLY A 15 18.42 -0.92 11.17
CA GLY A 15 19.45 -1.42 12.07
C GLY A 15 20.76 -0.63 12.03
N ASP A 16 20.73 0.62 11.56
CA ASP A 16 21.92 1.47 11.40
C ASP A 16 22.34 2.18 12.70
N GLY A 17 21.55 2.02 13.77
CA GLY A 17 21.80 2.61 15.09
C GLY A 17 21.33 4.06 15.21
N HIS A 18 20.68 4.59 14.18
CA HIS A 18 20.03 5.88 14.13
C HIS A 18 18.53 5.71 13.85
N VAL A 19 17.76 6.78 14.04
CA VAL A 19 16.36 6.82 13.64
C VAL A 19 16.25 7.98 12.68
N ASP A 20 16.02 7.69 11.40
CA ASP A 20 15.78 8.73 10.42
C ASP A 20 14.35 9.31 10.57
N PHE A 21 14.10 10.41 9.87
CA PHE A 21 12.83 11.12 10.00
C PHE A 21 11.64 10.27 9.54
N ASP A 22 11.83 9.40 8.55
CA ASP A 22 10.79 8.51 8.03
C ASP A 22 10.52 7.37 9.01
N GLU A 23 11.57 6.74 9.56
CA GLU A 23 11.49 5.74 10.63
C GLU A 23 10.79 6.28 11.88
N PHE A 24 11.11 7.51 12.28
CA PHE A 24 10.45 8.19 13.38
C PHE A 24 8.95 8.41 13.11
N LEU A 25 8.59 8.86 11.91
CA LEU A 25 7.20 9.04 11.54
C LEU A 25 6.43 7.71 11.50
N VAL A 26 7.03 6.65 10.96
CA VAL A 26 6.44 5.31 10.93
C VAL A 26 6.19 4.80 12.35
N GLY A 27 7.17 4.89 13.24
CA GLY A 27 7.01 4.38 14.62
C GLY A 27 6.07 5.22 15.50
N ILE A 28 5.87 6.52 15.21
CA ILE A 28 4.90 7.36 15.94
C ILE A 28 3.49 7.18 15.40
N ARG A 29 3.34 7.04 14.08
CA ARG A 29 2.03 6.87 13.45
C ARG A 29 1.44 5.49 13.71
N GLY A 30 2.28 4.47 13.91
CA GLY A 30 1.85 3.12 14.27
C GLY A 30 1.20 2.36 13.12
N GLU A 31 0.69 1.17 13.41
CA GLU A 31 0.02 0.30 12.43
C GLU A 31 -1.37 0.83 12.05
N LEU A 32 -1.89 0.36 10.91
CA LEU A 32 -3.28 0.58 10.52
C LEU A 32 -4.21 0.17 11.67
N ASN A 33 -5.05 1.11 12.14
CA ASN A 33 -6.11 0.77 13.07
C ASN A 33 -7.10 -0.22 12.45
N ASP A 34 -7.88 -0.94 13.28
CA ASP A 34 -8.75 -2.04 12.84
C ASP A 34 -9.69 -1.64 11.69
N LYS A 35 -10.23 -0.42 11.73
CA LYS A 35 -11.16 0.09 10.71
C LYS A 35 -10.48 0.30 9.36
N ARG A 36 -9.28 0.89 9.36
CA ARG A 36 -8.48 1.09 8.13
C ARG A 36 -7.95 -0.25 7.61
N ARG A 37 -7.50 -1.12 8.51
CA ARG A 37 -7.05 -2.47 8.17
C ARG A 37 -8.17 -3.28 7.51
N GLU A 38 -9.39 -3.23 8.04
CA GLU A 38 -10.52 -3.95 7.48
C GLU A 38 -10.82 -3.52 6.03
N ILE A 39 -10.86 -2.20 5.74
CA ILE A 39 -11.16 -1.75 4.37
C ILE A 39 -10.02 -2.07 3.39
N VAL A 40 -8.78 -2.03 3.85
CA VAL A 40 -7.58 -2.41 3.07
C VAL A 40 -7.61 -3.90 2.74
N LEU A 41 -7.97 -4.75 3.70
CA LEU A 41 -8.13 -6.18 3.49
C LEU A 41 -9.31 -6.51 2.56
N ARG A 42 -10.44 -5.83 2.71
CA ARG A 42 -11.57 -5.98 1.78
C ARG A 42 -11.21 -5.57 0.35
N ALA A 43 -10.36 -4.55 0.19
CA ALA A 43 -9.82 -4.20 -1.11
C ALA A 43 -8.97 -5.36 -1.65
N TYR A 44 -8.03 -5.85 -0.84
CA TYR A 44 -7.17 -6.98 -1.19
C TYR A 44 -7.95 -8.21 -1.66
N ASP A 45 -8.92 -8.66 -0.87
CA ASP A 45 -9.76 -9.83 -1.16
C ASP A 45 -10.62 -9.64 -2.42
N LYS A 46 -10.86 -8.40 -2.87
CA LYS A 46 -11.55 -8.11 -4.12
C LYS A 46 -10.65 -8.29 -5.35
N PHE A 47 -9.35 -8.02 -5.19
CA PHE A 47 -8.35 -8.19 -6.22
C PHE A 47 -7.91 -9.65 -6.33
N ASP A 48 -7.60 -10.30 -5.22
CA ASP A 48 -7.24 -11.73 -5.13
C ASP A 48 -8.47 -12.63 -5.34
N LYS A 49 -8.98 -12.70 -6.58
CA LYS A 49 -10.20 -13.46 -6.91
C LYS A 49 -9.98 -14.95 -6.92
N ASP A 50 -8.76 -15.39 -7.22
CA ASP A 50 -8.41 -16.81 -7.25
C ASP A 50 -8.04 -17.33 -5.85
N GLY A 51 -7.85 -16.42 -4.88
CA GLY A 51 -7.52 -16.76 -3.50
C GLY A 51 -6.10 -17.32 -3.37
N SER A 52 -5.23 -16.98 -4.31
CA SER A 52 -3.82 -17.35 -4.31
C SER A 52 -3.06 -16.71 -3.16
N GLY A 53 -3.55 -15.58 -2.64
CA GLY A 53 -2.83 -14.75 -1.68
C GLY A 53 -1.74 -13.88 -2.31
N GLU A 54 -1.78 -13.71 -3.63
CA GLU A 54 -0.89 -12.88 -4.44
C GLU A 54 -1.73 -12.10 -5.45
N ILE A 55 -1.65 -10.77 -5.46
CA ILE A 55 -2.32 -9.98 -6.50
C ILE A 55 -1.39 -9.91 -7.69
N THR A 56 -1.79 -10.52 -8.80
CA THR A 56 -1.04 -10.50 -10.05
C THR A 56 -1.48 -9.38 -10.98
N ILE A 57 -0.73 -9.12 -12.05
CA ILE A 57 -1.13 -8.18 -13.12
C ILE A 57 -2.48 -8.59 -13.72
N GLU A 58 -2.75 -9.88 -13.85
CA GLU A 58 -4.00 -10.42 -14.41
C GLU A 58 -5.20 -10.07 -13.51
N ASP A 59 -5.02 -10.09 -12.19
CA ASP A 59 -6.02 -9.66 -11.22
C ASP A 59 -6.27 -8.16 -11.27
N LEU A 60 -5.21 -7.37 -11.43
CA LEU A 60 -5.27 -5.92 -11.59
C LEU A 60 -6.02 -5.53 -12.87
N GLN A 61 -5.77 -6.21 -14.00
CA GLN A 61 -6.50 -6.00 -15.26
C GLN A 61 -8.02 -6.20 -15.11
N GLY A 62 -8.43 -7.14 -14.25
CA GLY A 62 -9.85 -7.46 -14.03
C GLY A 62 -10.61 -6.48 -13.12
N VAL A 63 -9.93 -5.56 -12.45
CA VAL A 63 -10.52 -4.66 -11.44
C VAL A 63 -10.14 -3.19 -11.66
N TYR A 64 -8.93 -2.92 -12.15
CA TYR A 64 -8.41 -1.60 -12.46
C TYR A 64 -8.45 -1.33 -13.96
N SER A 65 -9.40 -0.50 -14.40
CA SER A 65 -9.47 -0.06 -15.79
C SER A 65 -8.45 1.05 -16.05
N VAL A 66 -7.38 0.73 -16.79
CA VAL A 66 -6.39 1.71 -17.28
C VAL A 66 -7.00 2.74 -18.25
N ASP A 67 -8.20 2.48 -18.78
CA ASP A 67 -8.96 3.36 -19.67
C ASP A 67 -9.20 4.78 -19.12
N MET A 68 -9.20 4.96 -17.80
CA MET A 68 -9.37 6.27 -17.16
C MET A 68 -8.04 6.94 -16.78
N HIS A 69 -6.91 6.28 -17.02
CA HIS A 69 -5.60 6.83 -16.70
C HIS A 69 -5.21 7.88 -17.75
N PRO A 70 -4.94 9.14 -17.36
CA PRO A 70 -4.68 10.22 -18.32
C PRO A 70 -3.51 9.93 -19.28
N LYS A 71 -2.46 9.26 -18.80
CA LYS A 71 -1.30 8.87 -19.63
C LYS A 71 -1.64 7.72 -20.61
N PHE A 72 -2.61 6.86 -20.27
CA PHE A 72 -3.11 5.82 -21.19
C PHE A 72 -3.94 6.45 -22.32
N GLN A 73 -4.85 7.36 -21.96
CA GLN A 73 -5.72 8.06 -22.91
C GLN A 73 -4.92 8.91 -23.90
N ASN A 74 -3.80 9.47 -23.46
CA ASN A 74 -2.89 10.24 -24.30
C ASN A 74 -1.94 9.35 -25.14
N GLY A 75 -1.95 8.02 -24.95
CA GLY A 75 -1.05 7.09 -25.62
C GLY A 75 0.42 7.25 -25.19
N GLU A 76 0.67 7.88 -24.05
CA GLU A 76 2.02 8.08 -23.51
C GLU A 76 2.56 6.84 -22.78
N MET A 77 1.66 6.00 -22.27
CA MET A 77 2.01 4.74 -21.60
C MET A 77 1.08 3.62 -22.05
N THR A 78 1.61 2.40 -22.18
CA THR A 78 0.80 1.20 -22.42
C THR A 78 0.11 0.74 -21.15
N GLU A 79 -0.83 -0.20 -21.32
CA GLU A 79 -1.50 -0.85 -20.19
C GLU A 79 -0.49 -1.52 -19.26
N GLU A 80 0.49 -2.23 -19.83
CA GLU A 80 1.57 -2.89 -19.09
C GLU A 80 2.47 -1.90 -18.35
N GLU A 81 2.85 -0.78 -18.98
CA GLU A 81 3.68 0.24 -18.33
C GLU A 81 2.95 0.93 -17.17
N ILE A 82 1.63 1.08 -17.26
CA ILE A 82 0.81 1.61 -16.17
C ILE A 82 0.72 0.60 -15.04
N PHE A 83 0.61 -0.69 -15.34
CA PHE A 83 0.66 -1.73 -14.32
C PHE A 83 2.05 -1.86 -13.67
N GLU A 84 3.13 -1.73 -14.42
CA GLU A 84 4.49 -1.68 -13.85
C GLU A 84 4.70 -0.43 -12.99
N GLU A 85 4.24 0.75 -13.45
CA GLU A 85 4.25 1.98 -12.65
C GLU A 85 3.39 1.80 -11.40
N PHE A 86 2.24 1.12 -11.51
CA PHE A 86 1.36 0.81 -10.40
C PHE A 86 2.04 -0.13 -9.41
N LEU A 87 2.59 -1.27 -9.83
CA LEU A 87 3.32 -2.21 -8.97
C LEU A 87 4.49 -1.52 -8.26
N THR A 88 5.28 -0.76 -9.02
CA THR A 88 6.41 0.02 -8.49
C THR A 88 5.94 1.05 -7.47
N ASN A 89 4.82 1.75 -7.73
CA ASN A 89 4.27 2.74 -6.83
C ASN A 89 3.54 2.12 -5.63
N PHE A 90 2.92 0.95 -5.77
CA PHE A 90 2.16 0.24 -4.74
C PHE A 90 3.02 -0.62 -3.83
N GLY A 91 4.34 -0.62 -4.05
CA GLY A 91 5.27 -1.22 -3.11
C GLY A 91 5.59 -2.68 -3.39
N ASP A 92 5.57 -3.09 -4.66
CA ASP A 92 6.32 -4.27 -5.12
C ASP A 92 7.82 -4.03 -4.86
N LYS A 93 8.24 -4.31 -3.62
CA LYS A 93 9.59 -3.99 -3.13
C LYS A 93 10.62 -4.96 -3.68
N ASN A 94 10.21 -6.21 -3.88
CA ASN A 94 11.08 -7.28 -4.36
C ASN A 94 11.10 -7.36 -5.89
N LYS A 95 10.22 -6.62 -6.59
CA LYS A 95 10.06 -6.57 -8.04
C LYS A 95 9.78 -7.94 -8.65
N ASP A 96 9.04 -8.77 -7.93
CA ASP A 96 8.65 -10.10 -8.40
C ASP A 96 7.40 -10.07 -9.28
N GLY A 97 6.76 -8.90 -9.41
CA GLY A 97 5.59 -8.70 -10.24
C GLY A 97 4.28 -9.14 -9.58
N VAL A 98 4.29 -9.48 -8.29
CA VAL A 98 3.12 -9.77 -7.48
C VAL A 98 3.04 -8.85 -6.27
N ILE A 99 1.83 -8.58 -5.79
CA ILE A 99 1.64 -7.87 -4.52
C ILE A 99 1.13 -8.84 -3.47
N THR A 100 1.97 -9.13 -2.50
CA THR A 100 1.59 -9.92 -1.34
C THR A 100 0.73 -9.11 -0.37
N LYS A 101 0.01 -9.81 0.51
CA LYS A 101 -0.80 -9.19 1.56
C LYS A 101 0.01 -8.26 2.48
N ASP A 102 1.24 -8.62 2.78
CA ASP A 102 2.11 -7.85 3.66
C ASP A 102 2.58 -6.56 2.98
N GLU A 103 2.97 -6.63 1.69
CA GLU A 103 3.32 -5.45 0.90
C GLU A 103 2.14 -4.50 0.73
N TRP A 104 0.95 -5.05 0.44
CA TRP A 104 -0.29 -4.29 0.37
C TRP A 104 -0.58 -3.54 1.67
N LEU A 105 -0.47 -4.22 2.82
CA LEU A 105 -0.69 -3.59 4.13
C LEU A 105 0.36 -2.51 4.44
N GLU A 106 1.62 -2.74 4.10
CA GLU A 106 2.69 -1.79 4.35
C GLU A 106 2.52 -0.51 3.51
N TYR A 107 2.17 -0.67 2.23
CA TYR A 107 1.86 0.45 1.34
C TYR A 107 0.70 1.29 1.88
N TYR A 108 -0.40 0.65 2.27
CA TYR A 108 -1.54 1.36 2.83
C TYR A 108 -1.28 1.92 4.23
N SER A 109 -0.36 1.34 5.00
CA SER A 109 0.11 1.93 6.24
C SER A 109 0.80 3.28 5.98
N ALA A 110 1.64 3.37 4.94
CA ALA A 110 2.29 4.62 4.53
C ALA A 110 1.30 5.65 3.96
N ILE A 111 0.30 5.24 3.18
CA ILE A 111 -0.76 6.15 2.71
C ILE A 111 -1.65 6.62 3.86
N SER A 112 -2.09 5.69 4.70
CA SER A 112 -2.90 5.95 5.90
C SER A 112 -2.21 6.97 6.80
N SER A 113 -0.90 6.85 6.94
CA SER A 113 -0.05 7.76 7.69
C SER A 113 -0.16 9.21 7.24
N ASN A 114 -0.46 9.47 5.96
CA ASN A 114 -0.66 10.82 5.42
C ASN A 114 -2.11 11.31 5.48
N ILE A 115 -3.03 10.53 6.05
CA ILE A 115 -4.46 10.87 6.15
C ILE A 115 -4.88 10.86 7.63
N ASP A 116 -5.19 12.03 8.16
CA ASP A 116 -5.53 12.20 9.59
C ASP A 116 -6.89 11.60 9.98
N ASN A 117 -7.83 11.48 9.03
CA ASN A 117 -9.21 11.08 9.32
C ASN A 117 -9.55 9.70 8.74
N ASP A 118 -9.98 8.78 9.61
CA ASP A 118 -10.36 7.40 9.26
C ASP A 118 -11.54 7.32 8.29
N GLU A 119 -12.57 8.14 8.48
CA GLU A 119 -13.73 8.21 7.57
C GLU A 119 -13.30 8.65 6.18
N HIS A 120 -12.38 9.62 6.11
CA HIS A 120 -11.83 10.10 4.85
C HIS A 120 -10.99 9.00 4.17
N PHE A 121 -10.13 8.31 4.92
CA PHE A 121 -9.38 7.17 4.40
C PHE A 121 -10.30 6.06 3.88
N VAL A 122 -11.32 5.69 4.64
CA VAL A 122 -12.30 4.65 4.26
C VAL A 122 -13.08 5.07 3.02
N LEU A 123 -13.50 6.33 2.91
CA LEU A 123 -14.19 6.85 1.74
C LEU A 123 -13.29 6.85 0.50
N LEU A 124 -12.02 7.24 0.65
CA LEU A 124 -11.04 7.18 -0.42
C LEU A 124 -10.84 5.74 -0.91
N MET A 125 -10.67 4.79 0.01
CA MET A 125 -10.54 3.37 -0.33
C MET A 125 -11.79 2.82 -1.03
N LYS A 126 -12.98 3.15 -0.53
CA LYS A 126 -14.24 2.77 -1.16
C LYS A 126 -14.39 3.33 -2.57
N THR A 127 -14.00 4.58 -2.77
CA THR A 127 -14.12 5.26 -4.06
C THR A 127 -13.07 4.74 -5.05
N ALA A 128 -11.81 4.61 -4.62
CA ALA A 128 -10.71 4.12 -5.43
C ALA A 128 -10.97 2.69 -5.92
N TRP A 129 -11.45 1.82 -5.03
CA TRP A 129 -11.61 0.39 -5.31
C TRP A 129 -13.06 -0.03 -5.58
N LYS A 130 -14.00 0.92 -5.65
CA LYS A 130 -15.43 0.66 -5.84
C LYS A 130 -15.95 -0.43 -4.90
N LEU A 131 -15.70 -0.28 -3.59
CA LEU A 131 -16.07 -1.27 -2.56
C LEU A 131 -17.52 -1.12 -2.08
N ASP A 132 -18.31 -0.25 -2.74
CA ASP A 132 -19.73 0.00 -2.51
C ASP A 132 -20.59 -0.43 -3.71
#